data_AF-A0A940DAT8-F1
#
_entry.id   AF-A0A940DAT8-F1
#
_cell.length_a   1.000
_cell.length_b   1.000
_cell.length_c   1.000
_cell.angle_alpha   90.00
_cell.angle_beta   90.00
_cell.angle_gamma   90.00
#
_symmetry.space_group_name_H-M   'P 1'
#
loop_
_entity.id
_entity.type
_entity.pdbx_description
1 polymer ?
#
loop_
_entity_poly.entity_id
_entity_poly.type
_entity_poly.pdbx_seq_one_letter_code
_entity_poly.pdbx_strand_id
1 'polypeptide(L)'
;MRLVYYEMKKLFNWKNILLIILINIVMNYLFIDFHIKHFPNGRPILDEYHLSKEMIEKYGVSIDEKEFTDLKKWYENMVKQADQYIQSREDFAHAGIRTYEDFRTADHSNDELRALHSQVMFTEQVDLFWKLEALEYIMGQYEKRDRWIKRLYEEVTPKQEEKINQIIDSGTNQSILPWFVFENYNHIIKNVTIIIIVSIIVLLSPIYVSDKRNHVRLLQYTSKKGRSVFTTKLMTALISTFLLITVQLIGYFTIYSQNQVHMFFASKVNSIFNYVQLWYDLSFFQYIVMTVVAIYLLGIILSLIVCFISSISSNYLMVIGMQVPIFLGLVGYLLKYLIENVTTLRLPKYLAPSLYLALLFIGIIFMILRWKKEKVLDIV
;
A
#
# COMPACT_ATOMS: atom_id res chain seq x y z
N MET A 1 -8.53 -27.41 -22.39
CA MET A 1 -9.73 -27.00 -21.64
C MET A 1 -10.10 -27.99 -20.54
N ARG A 2 -10.67 -29.18 -20.82
CA ARG A 2 -11.12 -30.12 -19.74
C ARG A 2 -10.04 -30.51 -18.72
N LEU A 3 -8.80 -30.77 -19.17
CA LEU A 3 -7.70 -31.11 -18.25
C LEU A 3 -7.28 -29.94 -17.35
N VAL A 4 -7.28 -28.70 -17.87
CA VAL A 4 -7.00 -27.49 -17.07
C VAL A 4 -8.03 -27.37 -15.95
N TYR A 5 -9.31 -27.57 -16.27
CA TYR A 5 -10.38 -27.56 -15.28
C TYR A 5 -10.19 -28.62 -14.18
N TYR A 6 -9.80 -29.85 -14.53
CA TYR A 6 -9.54 -30.90 -13.53
C TYR A 6 -8.32 -30.58 -12.64
N GLU A 7 -7.25 -30.04 -13.21
CA GLU A 7 -6.09 -29.59 -12.43
C GLU A 7 -6.48 -28.41 -11.52
N MET A 8 -7.32 -27.47 -11.99
CA MET A 8 -7.85 -26.39 -11.14
C MET A 8 -8.68 -26.95 -9.99
N LYS A 9 -9.58 -27.91 -10.23
CA LYS A 9 -10.39 -28.55 -9.17
C LYS A 9 -9.51 -29.23 -8.13
N LYS A 10 -8.36 -29.77 -8.53
CA LYS A 10 -7.37 -30.36 -7.63
C LYS A 10 -6.67 -29.31 -6.76
N LEU A 11 -6.31 -28.15 -7.34
CA LEU A 11 -5.72 -27.03 -6.60
C LEU A 11 -6.72 -26.41 -5.62
N PHE A 12 -7.94 -26.11 -6.08
CA PHE A 12 -9.04 -25.54 -5.31
C PHE A 12 -9.86 -26.63 -4.58
N ASN A 13 -9.20 -27.64 -4.02
CA ASN A 13 -9.88 -28.58 -3.14
C ASN A 13 -10.25 -27.89 -1.81
N TRP A 14 -11.26 -28.42 -1.11
CA TRP A 14 -11.79 -27.79 0.10
C TRP A 14 -10.74 -27.60 1.20
N LYS A 15 -9.73 -28.48 1.32
CA LYS A 15 -8.67 -28.36 2.33
C LYS A 15 -7.78 -27.15 2.06
N ASN A 16 -7.39 -26.96 0.80
CA ASN A 16 -6.59 -25.81 0.38
C ASN A 16 -7.39 -24.51 0.54
N ILE A 17 -8.68 -24.51 0.17
CA ILE A 17 -9.54 -23.34 0.33
C ILE A 17 -9.66 -22.96 1.82
N LEU A 18 -9.97 -23.92 2.70
CA LEU A 18 -10.06 -23.65 4.14
C LEU A 18 -8.73 -23.13 4.72
N LEU A 19 -7.60 -23.69 4.29
CA LEU A 19 -6.29 -23.23 4.73
C LEU A 19 -6.02 -21.79 4.27
N ILE A 20 -6.33 -21.46 3.02
CA ILE A 20 -6.20 -20.08 2.50
C ILE A 20 -7.11 -19.14 3.28
N ILE A 21 -8.37 -19.51 3.53
CA ILE A 21 -9.30 -18.69 4.33
C ILE A 21 -8.74 -18.45 5.74
N LEU A 22 -8.28 -19.49 6.42
CA LEU A 22 -7.69 -19.38 7.76
C LEU A 22 -6.48 -18.44 7.77
N ILE A 23 -5.57 -18.59 6.80
CA ILE A 23 -4.40 -17.72 6.65
C ILE A 23 -4.84 -16.27 6.44
N ASN A 24 -5.82 -16.02 5.57
CA ASN A 24 -6.32 -14.67 5.33
C ASN A 24 -6.93 -14.07 6.59
N ILE A 25 -7.72 -14.81 7.36
CA ILE A 25 -8.31 -14.33 8.63
C ILE A 25 -7.22 -13.96 9.63
N VAL A 26 -6.27 -14.86 9.87
CA VAL A 26 -5.18 -14.65 10.85
C VAL A 26 -4.30 -13.48 10.44
N MET A 27 -3.86 -13.44 9.18
CA MET A 27 -2.99 -12.37 8.70
C MET A 27 -3.71 -11.02 8.60
N ASN A 28 -5.01 -11.01 8.26
CA ASN A 28 -5.80 -9.79 8.30
C ASN A 28 -5.84 -9.22 9.72
N TYR A 29 -6.13 -10.06 10.72
CA TYR A 29 -6.13 -9.64 12.12
C TYR A 29 -4.78 -9.08 12.57
N LEU A 30 -3.67 -9.73 12.18
CA LEU A 30 -2.34 -9.33 12.60
C LEU A 30 -1.81 -8.06 11.91
N PHE A 31 -2.16 -7.83 10.63
CA PHE A 31 -1.44 -6.86 9.80
C PHE A 31 -2.32 -5.81 9.11
N ILE A 32 -3.63 -5.98 9.07
CA ILE A 32 -4.54 -5.10 8.30
C ILE A 32 -5.60 -4.47 9.18
N ASP A 33 -6.18 -5.23 10.11
CA ASP A 33 -7.35 -4.84 10.90
C ASP A 33 -7.18 -3.49 11.64
N PHE A 34 -5.99 -3.23 12.17
CA PHE A 34 -5.65 -1.96 12.82
C PHE A 34 -5.82 -0.76 11.87
N HIS A 35 -5.30 -0.87 10.64
CA HIS A 35 -5.32 0.19 9.62
C HIS A 35 -6.73 0.43 9.05
N ILE A 36 -7.65 -0.51 9.23
CA ILE A 36 -9.05 -0.35 8.85
C ILE A 36 -9.84 0.28 9.99
N LYS A 37 -9.72 -0.25 11.20
CA LYS A 37 -10.56 0.14 12.36
C LYS A 37 -10.19 1.49 12.95
N HIS A 38 -8.91 1.85 12.93
CA HIS A 38 -8.39 3.05 13.57
C HIS A 38 -8.03 4.13 12.55
N PHE A 39 -8.61 4.13 11.36
CA PHE A 39 -8.34 5.17 10.37
C PHE A 39 -9.48 6.19 10.30
N PRO A 40 -9.20 7.51 10.34
CA PRO A 40 -7.91 8.14 10.67
C PRO A 40 -7.51 7.93 12.16
N ASN A 41 -6.22 7.82 12.44
CA ASN A 41 -5.73 7.33 13.75
C ASN A 41 -5.52 8.45 14.77
N GLY A 42 -6.57 8.73 15.54
CA GLY A 42 -6.53 9.69 16.65
C GLY A 42 -6.44 11.14 16.20
N ARG A 43 -6.35 12.05 17.17
CA ARG A 43 -6.14 13.49 16.94
C ARG A 43 -4.65 13.83 17.07
N PRO A 44 -4.10 14.74 16.25
CA PRO A 44 -4.80 15.66 15.32
C PRO A 44 -5.09 15.09 13.92
N ILE A 45 -4.71 13.83 13.63
CA ILE A 45 -4.84 13.24 12.28
C ILE A 45 -6.31 13.21 11.80
N LEU A 46 -7.25 12.94 12.70
CA LEU A 46 -8.68 12.98 12.41
C LEU A 46 -9.12 14.39 11.93
N ASP A 47 -8.63 15.42 12.59
CA ASP A 47 -8.96 16.82 12.27
C ASP A 47 -8.32 17.23 10.94
N GLU A 48 -7.08 16.82 10.67
CA GLU A 48 -6.44 16.97 9.35
C GLU A 48 -7.24 16.28 8.23
N TYR A 49 -7.78 15.08 8.49
CA TYR A 49 -8.60 14.35 7.52
C TYR A 49 -9.91 15.09 7.21
N HIS A 50 -10.64 15.52 8.24
CA HIS A 50 -11.88 16.27 8.07
C HIS A 50 -11.63 17.60 7.36
N LEU A 51 -10.59 18.33 7.77
CA LEU A 51 -10.21 19.59 7.15
C LEU A 51 -9.82 19.41 5.68
N SER A 52 -9.02 18.39 5.36
CA SER A 52 -8.63 18.09 3.98
C SER A 52 -9.84 17.73 3.11
N LYS A 53 -10.83 17.04 3.68
CA LYS A 53 -12.10 16.75 3.00
C LYS A 53 -12.88 18.05 2.73
N GLU A 54 -13.04 18.91 3.72
CA GLU A 54 -13.72 20.21 3.56
C GLU A 54 -13.01 21.09 2.52
N MET A 55 -11.67 21.09 2.50
CA MET A 55 -10.90 21.79 1.49
C MET A 55 -11.15 21.22 0.09
N ILE A 56 -11.23 19.90 -0.08
CA ILE A 56 -11.55 19.28 -1.37
C ILE A 56 -12.96 19.66 -1.83
N GLU A 57 -13.93 19.69 -0.91
CA GLU A 57 -15.30 20.09 -1.23
C GLU A 57 -15.38 21.57 -1.65
N LYS A 58 -14.54 22.44 -1.06
CA LYS A 58 -14.58 23.89 -1.30
C LYS A 58 -13.72 24.36 -2.47
N TYR A 59 -12.52 23.80 -2.63
CA TYR A 59 -11.49 24.25 -3.59
C TYR A 59 -11.17 23.19 -4.67
N GLY A 60 -11.65 21.95 -4.50
CA GLY A 60 -11.28 20.84 -5.39
C GLY A 60 -9.97 20.16 -4.97
N VAL A 61 -9.37 19.40 -5.89
CA VAL A 61 -8.26 18.47 -5.57
C VAL A 61 -6.89 19.14 -5.37
N SER A 62 -6.83 20.47 -5.48
CA SER A 62 -5.65 21.31 -5.32
C SER A 62 -6.07 22.67 -4.78
N ILE A 63 -5.13 23.39 -4.18
CA ILE A 63 -5.37 24.74 -3.65
C ILE A 63 -4.42 25.74 -4.30
N ASP A 64 -4.98 26.78 -4.93
CA ASP A 64 -4.21 27.88 -5.52
C ASP A 64 -3.95 29.03 -4.52
N GLU A 65 -3.21 30.07 -4.92
CA GLU A 65 -2.87 31.21 -4.05
C GLU A 65 -4.09 32.04 -3.60
N LYS A 66 -5.13 32.14 -4.43
CA LYS A 66 -6.35 32.88 -4.07
C LYS A 66 -7.17 32.08 -3.07
N GLU A 67 -7.30 30.78 -3.30
CA GLU A 67 -7.96 29.84 -2.40
C GLU A 67 -7.21 29.71 -1.07
N PHE A 68 -5.87 29.75 -1.10
CA PHE A 68 -5.04 29.82 0.09
C PHE A 68 -5.27 31.10 0.89
N THR A 69 -5.48 32.24 0.21
CA THR A 69 -5.86 33.49 0.88
C THR A 69 -7.23 33.37 1.55
N ASP A 70 -8.17 32.64 0.96
CA ASP A 70 -9.47 32.35 1.58
C ASP A 70 -9.35 31.39 2.77
N LEU A 71 -8.45 30.40 2.70
CA LEU A 71 -8.11 29.52 3.83
C LEU A 71 -7.57 30.33 5.03
N LYS A 72 -6.74 31.36 4.79
CA LYS A 72 -6.27 32.27 5.86
C LYS A 72 -7.41 33.02 6.54
N LYS A 73 -8.38 33.53 5.76
CA LYS A 73 -9.57 34.20 6.32
C LYS A 73 -10.44 33.24 7.12
N TRP A 74 -10.53 31.99 6.67
CA TRP A 74 -11.22 30.95 7.43
C TRP A 74 -10.55 30.72 8.78
N TYR A 75 -9.23 30.57 8.81
CA TYR A 75 -8.45 30.48 10.04
C TYR A 75 -8.69 31.68 10.97
N GLU A 76 -8.60 32.91 10.47
CA GLU A 76 -8.85 34.13 11.27
C GLU A 76 -10.25 34.16 11.89
N ASN A 77 -11.27 33.69 11.18
CA ASN A 77 -12.63 33.60 11.70
C ASN A 77 -12.78 32.52 12.78
N MET A 78 -11.99 31.45 12.72
CA MET A 78 -11.96 30.42 13.76
C MET A 78 -11.19 30.89 15.00
N VAL A 79 -10.10 31.64 14.82
CA VAL A 79 -9.37 32.28 15.94
C VAL A 79 -10.31 33.20 16.72
N LYS A 80 -11.13 34.02 16.06
CA LYS A 80 -12.12 34.86 16.74
C LYS A 80 -13.13 34.06 17.57
N GLN A 81 -13.54 32.88 17.10
CA GLN A 81 -14.43 32.00 17.86
C GLN A 81 -13.71 31.39 19.07
N ALA A 82 -12.42 31.04 18.92
CA ALA A 82 -11.63 30.52 20.02
C ALA A 82 -11.35 31.60 21.08
N ASP A 83 -11.08 32.85 20.67
CA ASP A 83 -10.97 33.99 21.55
C ASP A 83 -12.26 34.22 22.34
N GLN A 84 -13.42 34.14 21.67
CA GLN A 84 -14.73 34.24 22.34
C GLN A 84 -14.94 33.12 23.36
N TYR A 85 -14.57 31.88 23.01
CA TYR A 85 -14.62 30.75 23.93
C TYR A 85 -13.77 30.99 25.18
N ILE A 86 -12.51 31.39 25.00
CA ILE A 86 -11.56 31.69 26.08
C ILE A 86 -12.07 32.82 26.96
N GLN A 87 -12.54 33.91 26.36
CA GLN A 87 -13.03 35.09 27.09
C GLN A 87 -14.33 34.84 27.87
N SER A 88 -15.10 33.81 27.49
CA SER A 88 -16.31 33.42 28.20
C SER A 88 -16.05 32.67 29.51
N ARG A 89 -14.79 32.35 29.81
CA ARG A 89 -14.40 31.49 30.93
C ARG A 89 -13.49 32.20 31.94
N GLU A 90 -13.86 32.10 33.21
CA GLU A 90 -13.15 32.78 34.31
C GLU A 90 -11.78 32.15 34.60
N ASP A 91 -11.64 30.84 34.49
CA ASP A 91 -10.39 30.13 34.75
C ASP A 91 -9.27 30.50 33.77
N PHE A 92 -9.60 30.72 32.50
CA PHE A 92 -8.66 31.30 31.53
C PHE A 92 -8.20 32.70 31.92
N ALA A 93 -9.14 33.55 32.35
CA ALA A 93 -8.81 34.90 32.79
C ALA A 93 -7.89 34.91 34.03
N HIS A 94 -8.11 33.99 34.98
CA HIS A 94 -7.24 33.80 36.14
C HIS A 94 -5.84 33.31 35.77
N ALA A 95 -5.76 32.39 34.80
CA ALA A 95 -4.51 31.88 34.26
C ALA A 95 -3.75 32.88 33.35
N GLY A 96 -4.33 34.06 33.10
CA GLY A 96 -3.74 35.09 32.23
C GLY A 96 -3.86 34.80 30.73
N ILE A 97 -4.65 33.81 30.32
CA ILE A 97 -4.90 33.46 28.92
C ILE A 97 -6.13 34.23 28.43
N ARG A 98 -5.96 35.13 27.45
CA ARG A 98 -7.05 35.99 26.94
C ARG A 98 -7.38 35.76 25.47
N THR A 99 -6.47 35.14 24.75
CA THR A 99 -6.57 34.87 23.31
C THR A 99 -6.14 33.44 23.01
N TYR A 100 -6.51 32.96 21.84
CA TYR A 100 -6.04 31.69 21.30
C TYR A 100 -4.51 31.64 21.19
N GLU A 101 -3.86 32.77 20.87
CA GLU A 101 -2.39 32.81 20.81
C GLU A 101 -1.76 32.63 22.19
N ASP A 102 -2.36 33.22 23.24
CA ASP A 102 -1.92 32.99 24.63
C ASP A 102 -2.09 31.52 25.02
N PHE A 103 -3.20 30.89 24.60
CA PHE A 103 -3.47 29.46 24.85
C PHE A 103 -2.44 28.57 24.15
N ARG A 104 -2.16 28.86 22.89
CA ARG A 104 -1.26 28.09 22.02
C ARG A 104 0.21 28.18 22.44
N THR A 105 0.62 29.34 22.95
CA THR A 105 2.01 29.61 23.35
C THR A 105 2.23 29.47 24.86
N ALA A 106 1.20 29.03 25.60
CA ALA A 106 1.25 28.83 27.04
C ALA A 106 2.39 27.90 27.45
N ASP A 107 3.07 28.23 28.54
CA ASP A 107 4.14 27.40 29.08
C ASP A 107 3.57 26.13 29.72
N HIS A 108 3.60 25.01 29.00
CA HIS A 108 3.13 23.71 29.48
C HIS A 108 4.01 23.09 30.58
N SER A 109 5.12 23.72 30.97
CA SER A 109 5.85 23.34 32.19
C SER A 109 5.13 23.82 33.46
N ASN A 110 4.26 24.83 33.34
CA ASN A 110 3.36 25.24 34.40
C ASN A 110 2.17 24.26 34.51
N ASP A 111 1.98 23.68 35.69
CA ASP A 111 0.94 22.68 35.94
C ASP A 111 -0.48 23.19 35.72
N GLU A 112 -0.77 24.45 36.07
CA GLU A 112 -2.08 25.08 35.92
C GLU A 112 -2.43 25.26 34.43
N LEU A 113 -1.49 25.82 33.65
CA LEU A 113 -1.69 26.05 32.21
C LEU A 113 -1.79 24.73 31.45
N ARG A 114 -0.98 23.73 31.82
CA ARG A 114 -1.05 22.39 31.25
C ARG A 114 -2.38 21.69 31.57
N ALA A 115 -2.90 21.85 32.79
CA ALA A 115 -4.20 21.29 33.17
C ALA A 115 -5.32 21.93 32.36
N LEU A 116 -5.30 23.25 32.18
CA LEU A 116 -6.29 23.98 31.39
C LEU A 116 -6.24 23.58 29.91
N HIS A 117 -5.04 23.48 29.33
CA HIS A 117 -4.87 22.97 27.97
C HIS A 117 -5.42 21.55 27.82
N SER A 118 -5.07 20.65 28.76
CA SER A 118 -5.55 19.27 28.76
C SER A 118 -7.08 19.19 28.91
N GLN A 119 -7.67 20.07 29.71
CA GLN A 119 -9.10 20.17 29.88
C GLN A 119 -9.79 20.47 28.56
N VAL A 120 -9.38 21.50 27.83
CA VAL A 120 -9.97 21.85 26.52
C VAL A 120 -9.77 20.74 25.49
N MET A 121 -8.55 20.26 25.36
CA MET A 121 -8.17 19.38 24.25
C MET A 121 -8.64 17.94 24.45
N PHE A 122 -8.57 17.41 25.68
CA PHE A 122 -8.80 15.98 25.94
C PHE A 122 -10.02 15.68 26.81
N THR A 123 -10.35 16.57 27.77
CA THR A 123 -11.48 16.34 28.69
C THR A 123 -12.79 16.82 28.08
N GLU A 124 -12.82 18.07 27.62
CA GLU A 124 -13.96 18.70 26.96
C GLU A 124 -13.99 18.39 25.46
N GLN A 125 -12.83 18.08 24.88
CA GLN A 125 -12.66 17.74 23.45
C GLN A 125 -13.25 18.82 22.54
N VAL A 126 -12.90 20.08 22.81
CA VAL A 126 -13.41 21.20 22.04
C VAL A 126 -12.82 21.17 20.62
N ASP A 127 -13.62 20.71 19.65
CA ASP A 127 -13.22 20.50 18.25
C ASP A 127 -12.56 21.72 17.58
N LEU A 128 -12.97 22.92 18.00
CA LEU A 128 -12.46 24.18 17.47
C LEU A 128 -10.92 24.29 17.57
N PHE A 129 -10.34 23.88 18.70
CA PHE A 129 -8.91 24.02 18.94
C PHE A 129 -8.10 23.00 18.14
N TRP A 130 -8.57 21.75 18.08
CA TRP A 130 -7.96 20.73 17.22
C TRP A 130 -7.97 21.11 15.74
N LYS A 131 -9.08 21.70 15.27
CA LYS A 131 -9.20 22.16 13.88
C LYS A 131 -8.31 23.37 13.59
N LEU A 132 -8.09 24.26 14.57
CA LEU A 132 -7.13 25.37 14.46
C LEU A 132 -5.70 24.85 14.34
N GLU A 133 -5.29 23.89 15.16
CA GLU A 133 -3.96 23.25 15.04
C GLU A 133 -3.76 22.58 13.68
N ALA A 134 -4.77 21.85 13.18
CA ALA A 134 -4.72 21.23 11.87
C ALA A 134 -4.62 22.27 10.73
N LEU A 135 -5.35 23.39 10.83
CA LEU A 135 -5.27 24.52 9.88
C LEU A 135 -3.88 25.14 9.88
N GLU A 136 -3.31 25.42 11.05
CA GLU A 136 -1.94 25.95 11.17
C GLU A 136 -0.93 25.03 10.51
N TYR A 137 -1.04 23.71 10.73
CA TYR A 137 -0.18 22.72 10.11
C TYR A 137 -0.28 22.76 8.58
N ILE A 138 -1.50 22.68 8.03
CA ILE A 138 -1.75 22.72 6.58
C ILE A 138 -1.22 24.03 5.97
N MET A 139 -1.53 25.17 6.60
CA MET A 139 -1.06 26.48 6.14
C MET A 139 0.46 26.55 6.16
N GLY A 140 1.10 26.08 7.22
CA GLY A 140 2.55 26.04 7.36
C GLY A 140 3.24 25.16 6.31
N GLN A 141 2.61 24.04 5.90
CA GLN A 141 3.10 23.21 4.79
C GLN A 141 3.00 23.96 3.45
N TYR A 142 1.86 24.59 3.19
CA TYR A 142 1.62 25.30 1.93
C TYR A 142 2.56 26.51 1.74
N GLU A 143 2.76 27.34 2.78
CA GLU A 143 3.66 28.50 2.69
C GLU A 143 5.11 28.12 2.40
N LYS A 144 5.53 26.95 2.88
CA LYS A 144 6.89 26.44 2.74
C LYS A 144 7.03 25.43 1.60
N ARG A 145 6.00 25.24 0.76
CA ARG A 145 5.86 24.12 -0.18
C ARG A 145 7.08 23.87 -1.08
N ASP A 146 7.62 24.90 -1.71
CA ASP A 146 8.74 24.77 -2.65
C ASP A 146 10.07 24.47 -1.92
N ARG A 147 10.19 24.97 -0.69
CA ARG A 147 11.36 24.71 0.16
C ARG A 147 11.31 23.29 0.73
N TRP A 148 10.13 22.84 1.15
CA TRP A 148 9.93 21.51 1.74
C TRP A 148 10.24 20.41 0.75
N ILE A 149 9.71 20.48 -0.48
CA ILE A 149 9.95 19.43 -1.49
C ILE A 149 11.44 19.29 -1.85
N LYS A 150 12.20 20.40 -1.85
CA LYS A 150 13.65 20.40 -2.08
C LYS A 150 14.44 19.84 -0.89
N ARG A 151 13.96 20.00 0.34
CA ARG A 151 14.61 19.50 1.57
C ARG A 151 14.37 18.02 1.85
N LEU A 152 13.43 17.36 1.17
CA LEU A 152 13.15 15.94 1.35
C LEU A 152 14.30 15.02 0.91
N TYR A 153 15.31 15.56 0.23
CA TYR A 153 16.46 14.84 -0.31
C TYR A 153 17.76 15.53 0.15
N GLU A 154 18.59 14.84 0.94
CA GLU A 154 19.88 15.36 1.43
C GLU A 154 20.89 15.53 0.28
N GLU A 155 20.88 14.60 -0.67
CA GLU A 155 21.65 14.65 -1.92
C GLU A 155 20.72 14.38 -3.10
N VAL A 156 20.70 15.30 -4.07
CA VAL A 156 19.80 15.24 -5.23
C VAL A 156 20.63 15.07 -6.49
N THR A 157 20.37 14.02 -7.27
CA THR A 157 20.98 13.89 -8.60
C THR A 157 20.38 14.93 -9.56
N PRO A 158 21.09 15.34 -10.63
CA PRO A 158 20.56 16.32 -11.59
C PRO A 158 19.18 15.95 -12.17
N LYS A 159 18.92 14.65 -12.38
CA LYS A 159 17.62 14.16 -12.88
C LYS A 159 16.50 14.26 -11.84
N GLN A 160 16.82 14.04 -10.56
CA GLN A 160 15.85 14.20 -9.48
C GLN A 160 15.54 15.68 -9.27
N GLU A 161 16.55 16.55 -9.32
CA GLU A 161 16.36 17.99 -9.25
C GLU A 161 15.50 18.52 -10.40
N GLU A 162 15.77 18.09 -11.63
CA GLU A 162 14.93 18.40 -12.79
C GLU A 162 13.47 17.99 -12.55
N LYS A 163 13.25 16.78 -12.00
CA LYS A 163 11.90 16.31 -11.71
C LYS A 163 11.21 17.09 -10.59
N ILE A 164 11.95 17.48 -9.55
CA ILE A 164 11.41 18.30 -8.45
C ILE A 164 11.00 19.68 -8.98
N ASN A 165 11.84 20.31 -9.80
CA ASN A 165 11.50 21.59 -10.42
C ASN A 165 10.26 21.45 -11.32
N GLN A 166 10.15 20.39 -12.13
CA GLN A 166 8.94 20.10 -12.90
C GLN A 166 7.67 19.98 -12.03
N ILE A 167 7.77 19.36 -10.85
CA ILE A 167 6.63 19.24 -9.92
C ILE A 167 6.20 20.61 -9.38
N ILE A 168 7.17 21.48 -9.07
CA ILE A 168 6.91 22.84 -8.60
C ILE A 168 6.30 23.68 -9.72
N ASP A 169 6.92 23.69 -10.90
CA ASP A 169 6.53 24.52 -12.04
C ASP A 169 5.14 24.16 -12.59
N SER A 170 4.77 22.89 -12.50
CA SER A 170 3.43 22.41 -12.90
C SER A 170 2.33 22.66 -11.86
N GLY A 171 2.68 23.07 -10.64
CA GLY A 171 1.73 23.23 -9.53
C GLY A 171 1.21 21.90 -8.98
N THR A 172 1.73 20.75 -9.40
CA THR A 172 1.32 19.43 -8.90
C THR A 172 1.48 19.31 -7.37
N ASN A 173 2.49 19.97 -6.79
CA ASN A 173 2.71 20.02 -5.35
C ASN A 173 1.58 20.69 -4.56
N GLN A 174 0.68 21.41 -5.20
CA GLN A 174 -0.47 22.07 -4.57
C GLN A 174 -1.68 21.13 -4.40
N SER A 175 -1.59 19.88 -4.86
CA SER A 175 -2.69 18.92 -4.70
C SER A 175 -2.93 18.56 -3.24
N ILE A 176 -4.18 18.28 -2.87
CA ILE A 176 -4.61 17.92 -1.51
C ILE A 176 -4.62 16.41 -1.36
N LEU A 177 -3.48 15.83 -0.96
CA LEU A 177 -3.38 14.42 -0.57
C LEU A 177 -2.60 14.31 0.74
N PRO A 178 -3.27 14.08 1.88
CA PRO A 178 -2.60 13.95 3.16
C PRO A 178 -1.72 12.69 3.23
N TRP A 179 -0.54 12.83 3.84
CA TRP A 179 0.47 11.77 3.96
C TRP A 179 -0.09 10.51 4.61
N PHE A 180 -0.94 10.64 5.64
CA PHE A 180 -1.51 9.51 6.36
C PHE A 180 -2.51 8.72 5.52
N VAL A 181 -3.19 9.34 4.53
CA VAL A 181 -4.05 8.64 3.57
C VAL A 181 -3.20 7.73 2.68
N PHE A 182 -2.12 8.28 2.13
CA PHE A 182 -1.20 7.56 1.27
C PHE A 182 -0.45 6.46 2.02
N GLU A 183 0.02 6.76 3.24
CA GLU A 183 0.73 5.81 4.09
C GLU A 183 -0.18 4.65 4.53
N ASN A 184 -1.41 4.94 4.95
CA ASN A 184 -2.38 3.91 5.31
C ASN A 184 -2.63 2.94 4.15
N TYR A 185 -2.81 3.46 2.93
CA TYR A 185 -2.91 2.62 1.73
C TYR A 185 -1.68 1.74 1.54
N ASN A 186 -0.48 2.32 1.66
CA ASN A 186 0.77 1.61 1.44
C ASN A 186 1.01 0.48 2.45
N HIS A 187 0.67 0.69 3.73
CA HIS A 187 0.72 -0.36 4.74
C HIS A 187 -0.25 -1.49 4.40
N ILE A 188 -1.50 -1.16 4.05
CA ILE A 188 -2.52 -2.15 3.70
C ILE A 188 -2.10 -2.94 2.46
N ILE A 189 -1.75 -2.29 1.35
CA ILE A 189 -1.46 -2.97 0.08
C ILE A 189 -0.20 -3.84 0.17
N LYS A 190 0.81 -3.42 0.95
CA LYS A 190 1.98 -4.24 1.27
C LYS A 190 1.58 -5.53 1.98
N ASN A 191 0.79 -5.43 3.03
CA ASN A 191 0.35 -6.59 3.81
C ASN A 191 -0.58 -7.50 3.01
N VAL A 192 -1.50 -6.94 2.22
CA VAL A 192 -2.34 -7.67 1.25
C VAL A 192 -1.46 -8.44 0.26
N THR A 193 -0.40 -7.82 -0.25
CA THR A 193 0.55 -8.48 -1.17
C THR A 193 1.22 -9.69 -0.51
N ILE A 194 1.65 -9.57 0.75
CA ILE A 194 2.24 -10.69 1.50
C ILE A 194 1.23 -11.84 1.63
N ILE A 195 -0.02 -11.53 1.97
CA ILE A 195 -1.08 -12.55 2.12
C ILE A 195 -1.35 -13.25 0.77
N ILE A 196 -1.39 -12.50 -0.32
CA ILE A 196 -1.51 -13.03 -1.69
C ILE A 196 -0.35 -13.98 -2.00
N ILE A 197 0.89 -13.57 -1.72
CA ILE A 197 2.09 -14.40 -1.94
C ILE A 197 1.98 -15.72 -1.18
N VAL A 198 1.63 -15.69 0.11
CA VAL A 198 1.45 -16.90 0.93
C VAL A 198 0.34 -17.78 0.34
N SER A 199 -0.76 -17.17 -0.08
CA SER A 199 -1.91 -17.89 -0.65
C SER A 199 -1.54 -18.59 -1.97
N ILE A 200 -0.75 -17.94 -2.84
CA ILE A 200 -0.23 -18.53 -4.08
C ILE A 200 0.70 -19.71 -3.76
N ILE A 201 1.62 -19.55 -2.80
CA ILE A 201 2.56 -20.61 -2.41
C ILE A 201 1.80 -21.85 -1.92
N VAL A 202 0.82 -21.67 -1.03
CA VAL A 202 0.00 -22.75 -0.50
C VAL A 202 -0.81 -23.43 -1.61
N LEU A 203 -1.45 -22.65 -2.48
CA LEU A 203 -2.29 -23.16 -3.55
C LEU A 203 -1.49 -23.98 -4.57
N LEU A 204 -0.33 -23.46 -5.01
CA LEU A 204 0.42 -24.03 -6.13
C LEU A 204 1.49 -25.05 -5.74
N SER A 205 1.95 -25.06 -4.48
CA SER A 205 2.88 -26.08 -3.95
C SER A 205 2.60 -27.52 -4.40
N PRO A 206 1.36 -28.04 -4.31
CA PRO A 206 1.06 -29.42 -4.67
C PRO A 206 1.11 -29.72 -6.19
N ILE A 207 1.23 -28.73 -7.08
CA ILE A 207 0.85 -28.88 -8.48
C ILE A 207 1.58 -30.02 -9.24
N TYR A 208 2.90 -30.17 -9.08
CA TYR A 208 3.66 -31.26 -9.69
C TYR A 208 4.03 -32.36 -8.69
N VAL A 209 4.32 -32.00 -7.44
CA VAL A 209 4.76 -32.95 -6.41
C VAL A 209 3.67 -33.98 -6.06
N SER A 210 2.39 -33.60 -6.12
CA SER A 210 1.27 -34.51 -5.83
C SER A 210 1.23 -35.71 -6.78
N ASP A 211 1.62 -35.53 -8.04
CA ASP A 211 1.63 -36.63 -9.02
C ASP A 211 2.77 -37.61 -8.78
N LYS A 212 3.93 -37.10 -8.34
CA LYS A 212 5.06 -37.95 -7.97
C LYS A 212 4.71 -38.79 -6.74
N ARG A 213 4.11 -38.16 -5.73
CA ARG A 213 3.64 -38.83 -4.51
C ARG A 213 2.59 -39.90 -4.79
N ASN A 214 1.68 -39.64 -5.73
CA ASN A 214 0.61 -40.57 -6.08
C ASN A 214 1.02 -41.57 -7.17
N HIS A 215 2.29 -41.59 -7.59
CA HIS A 215 2.84 -42.51 -8.60
C HIS A 215 2.10 -42.50 -9.96
N VAL A 216 1.46 -41.39 -10.33
CA VAL A 216 0.66 -41.29 -11.57
C VAL A 216 1.45 -40.78 -12.78
N ARG A 217 2.70 -40.36 -12.59
CA ARG A 217 3.52 -39.71 -13.64
C ARG A 217 3.77 -40.62 -14.85
N LEU A 218 4.08 -41.90 -14.62
CA LEU A 218 4.29 -42.86 -15.71
C LEU A 218 3.00 -43.10 -16.52
N LEU A 219 1.86 -43.19 -15.84
CA LEU A 219 0.54 -43.31 -16.49
C LEU A 219 0.20 -42.07 -17.33
N GLN A 220 0.57 -40.88 -16.88
CA GLN A 220 0.38 -39.65 -17.66
C GLN A 220 1.22 -39.68 -18.95
N TYR A 221 2.43 -40.20 -18.88
CA TYR A 221 3.34 -40.26 -20.02
C TYR A 221 2.91 -41.22 -21.12
N THR A 222 2.27 -42.33 -20.76
CA THR A 222 1.71 -43.29 -21.71
C THR A 222 0.35 -42.89 -22.27
N SER A 223 -0.29 -41.86 -21.70
CA SER A 223 -1.56 -41.32 -22.20
C SER A 223 -1.41 -40.56 -23.52
N LYS A 224 -2.52 -40.38 -24.27
CA LYS A 224 -2.57 -39.53 -25.48
C LYS A 224 -2.08 -38.09 -25.25
N LYS A 225 -2.23 -37.56 -24.03
CA LYS A 225 -1.75 -36.22 -23.68
C LYS A 225 -0.26 -36.22 -23.34
N GLY A 226 0.25 -37.35 -22.83
CA GLY A 226 1.66 -37.60 -22.60
C GLY A 226 2.34 -36.51 -21.77
N ARG A 227 3.55 -36.15 -22.17
CA ARG A 227 4.42 -35.16 -21.49
C ARG A 227 3.91 -33.72 -21.61
N SER A 228 2.91 -33.45 -22.46
CA SER A 228 2.28 -32.11 -22.57
C SER A 228 1.38 -31.75 -21.37
N VAL A 229 1.15 -32.70 -20.45
CA VAL A 229 0.53 -32.43 -19.15
C VAL A 229 1.33 -31.37 -18.38
N PHE A 230 2.66 -31.34 -18.53
CA PHE A 230 3.53 -30.34 -17.89
C PHE A 230 3.10 -28.90 -18.23
N THR A 231 2.99 -28.55 -19.51
CA THR A 231 2.57 -27.20 -19.91
C THR A 231 1.12 -26.92 -19.57
N THR A 232 0.27 -27.96 -19.53
CA THR A 232 -1.12 -27.82 -19.08
C THR A 232 -1.20 -27.40 -17.61
N LYS A 233 -0.37 -27.97 -16.75
CA LYS A 233 -0.26 -27.59 -15.35
C LYS A 233 0.28 -26.18 -15.17
N LEU A 234 1.28 -25.79 -15.95
CA LEU A 234 1.78 -24.41 -15.94
C LEU A 234 0.66 -23.40 -16.28
N MET A 235 -0.11 -23.64 -17.33
CA MET A 235 -1.26 -22.79 -17.67
C MET A 235 -2.31 -22.78 -16.55
N THR A 236 -2.57 -23.95 -15.94
CA THR A 236 -3.49 -24.08 -14.80
C THR A 236 -3.02 -23.24 -13.61
N ALA A 237 -1.72 -23.25 -13.30
CA ALA A 237 -1.14 -22.43 -12.23
C ALA A 237 -1.36 -20.94 -12.50
N LEU A 238 -1.02 -20.46 -13.70
CA LEU A 238 -1.16 -19.05 -14.06
C LEU A 238 -2.61 -18.56 -13.98
N ILE A 239 -3.57 -19.35 -14.48
CA ILE A 239 -5.00 -19.04 -14.39
C ILE A 239 -5.47 -19.05 -12.93
N SER A 240 -5.05 -20.05 -12.14
CA SER A 240 -5.43 -20.17 -10.73
C SER A 240 -4.89 -19.01 -9.90
N THR A 241 -3.65 -18.58 -10.15
CA THR A 241 -3.06 -17.41 -9.50
C THR A 241 -3.79 -16.13 -9.87
N PHE A 242 -4.10 -15.93 -11.15
CA PHE A 242 -4.86 -14.76 -11.58
C PHE A 242 -6.20 -14.68 -10.83
N LEU A 243 -6.98 -15.76 -10.81
CA LEU A 243 -8.26 -15.81 -10.12
C LEU A 243 -8.12 -15.59 -8.61
N LEU A 244 -7.12 -16.21 -7.97
CA LEU A 244 -6.85 -16.05 -6.55
C LEU A 244 -6.55 -14.59 -6.20
N ILE A 245 -5.66 -13.94 -6.96
CA ILE A 245 -5.32 -12.52 -6.79
C ILE A 245 -6.56 -11.66 -6.96
N THR A 246 -7.35 -11.89 -8.01
CA THR A 246 -8.58 -11.12 -8.27
C THR A 246 -9.55 -11.21 -7.09
N VAL A 247 -9.83 -12.43 -6.61
CA VAL A 247 -10.77 -12.62 -5.49
C VAL A 247 -10.26 -11.97 -4.21
N GLN A 248 -8.98 -12.11 -3.90
CA GLN A 248 -8.39 -11.49 -2.69
C GLN A 248 -8.39 -9.96 -2.79
N LEU A 249 -8.00 -9.38 -3.93
CA LEU A 249 -8.04 -7.93 -4.14
C LEU A 249 -9.47 -7.38 -4.03
N ILE A 250 -10.47 -8.06 -4.58
CA ILE A 250 -11.88 -7.67 -4.42
C ILE A 250 -12.24 -7.65 -2.92
N GLY A 251 -11.90 -8.70 -2.18
CA GLY A 251 -12.18 -8.79 -0.74
C GLY A 251 -11.51 -7.65 0.04
N TYR A 252 -10.20 -7.46 -0.14
CA TYR A 252 -9.45 -6.43 0.59
C TYR A 252 -9.80 -5.00 0.18
N PHE A 253 -10.12 -4.73 -1.09
CA PHE A 253 -10.60 -3.40 -1.48
C PHE A 253 -12.01 -3.12 -1.00
N THR A 254 -12.85 -4.16 -0.85
CA THR A 254 -14.15 -4.00 -0.18
C THR A 254 -13.95 -3.59 1.28
N ILE A 255 -13.02 -4.22 1.99
CA ILE A 255 -12.66 -3.83 3.36
C ILE A 255 -12.09 -2.41 3.39
N TYR A 256 -11.13 -2.09 2.50
CA TYR A 256 -10.50 -0.77 2.43
C TYR A 256 -11.48 0.37 2.10
N SER A 257 -12.59 0.09 1.41
CA SER A 257 -13.61 1.10 1.15
C SER A 257 -14.20 1.72 2.44
N GLN A 258 -14.11 1.01 3.57
CA GLN A 258 -14.53 1.48 4.89
C GLN A 258 -13.72 2.68 5.39
N ASN A 259 -12.48 2.86 4.93
CA ASN A 259 -11.63 4.01 5.28
C ASN A 259 -12.10 5.33 4.64
N GLN A 260 -13.10 5.29 3.74
CA GLN A 260 -13.72 6.47 3.12
C GLN A 260 -12.73 7.47 2.49
N VAL A 261 -11.73 6.99 1.75
CA VAL A 261 -10.69 7.85 1.13
C VAL A 261 -10.97 8.27 -0.32
N HIS A 262 -12.16 7.99 -0.83
CA HIS A 262 -12.50 8.12 -2.25
C HIS A 262 -12.42 9.56 -2.78
N MET A 263 -12.65 10.57 -1.94
CA MET A 263 -12.50 11.99 -2.31
C MET A 263 -11.06 12.35 -2.72
N PHE A 264 -10.06 11.60 -2.25
CA PHE A 264 -8.65 11.83 -2.56
C PHE A 264 -8.18 11.14 -3.86
N PHE A 265 -9.03 10.36 -4.53
CA PHE A 265 -8.63 9.54 -5.70
C PHE A 265 -8.10 10.35 -6.88
N ALA A 266 -8.63 11.56 -7.06
CA ALA A 266 -8.19 12.49 -8.10
C ALA A 266 -6.99 13.36 -7.67
N SER A 267 -6.67 13.42 -6.37
CA SER A 267 -5.51 14.13 -5.86
C SER A 267 -4.20 13.49 -6.34
N LYS A 268 -3.18 14.30 -6.58
CA LYS A 268 -1.85 13.87 -7.04
C LYS A 268 -1.01 13.37 -5.88
N VAL A 269 -0.27 12.29 -6.12
CA VAL A 269 0.63 11.71 -5.09
C VAL A 269 1.77 12.65 -4.74
N ASN A 270 2.25 13.41 -5.72
CA ASN A 270 3.30 14.44 -5.58
C ASN A 270 2.80 15.71 -4.87
N SER A 271 1.87 15.57 -3.93
CA SER A 271 1.34 16.63 -3.08
C SER A 271 2.37 17.09 -2.05
N ILE A 272 2.30 18.36 -1.65
CA ILE A 272 3.08 18.88 -0.51
C ILE A 272 2.63 18.31 0.84
N PHE A 273 1.37 17.89 0.92
CA PHE A 273 0.82 17.26 2.12
C PHE A 273 1.20 15.78 2.22
N ASN A 274 1.98 15.27 1.26
CA ASN A 274 2.53 13.92 1.24
C ASN A 274 4.07 13.93 1.27
N TYR A 275 4.66 13.05 2.06
CA TYR A 275 6.13 12.96 2.20
C TYR A 275 6.81 12.15 1.08
N VAL A 276 6.03 11.62 0.14
CA VAL A 276 6.53 10.78 -0.95
C VAL A 276 6.32 11.46 -2.29
N GLN A 277 7.41 11.63 -3.04
CA GLN A 277 7.36 12.06 -4.43
C GLN A 277 7.73 10.90 -5.34
N LEU A 278 7.07 10.86 -6.49
CA LEU A 278 7.15 9.86 -7.53
C LEU A 278 7.74 10.46 -8.81
N TRP A 279 8.41 9.62 -9.58
CA TRP A 279 8.90 9.97 -10.92
C TRP A 279 7.77 10.34 -11.89
N TYR A 280 6.56 9.84 -11.66
CA TYR A 280 5.40 10.04 -12.50
C TYR A 280 4.34 10.87 -11.78
N ASP A 281 3.64 11.74 -12.50
CA ASP A 281 2.58 12.57 -11.95
C ASP A 281 1.24 11.81 -11.87
N LEU A 282 1.19 10.83 -10.96
CA LEU A 282 0.05 9.95 -10.78
C LEU A 282 -0.98 10.56 -9.83
N SER A 283 -2.26 10.42 -10.17
CA SER A 283 -3.31 10.55 -9.15
C SER A 283 -3.23 9.40 -8.16
N PHE A 284 -3.80 9.55 -6.97
CA PHE A 284 -3.85 8.50 -5.97
C PHE A 284 -4.52 7.23 -6.53
N PHE A 285 -5.61 7.37 -7.28
CA PHE A 285 -6.24 6.23 -7.97
C PHE A 285 -5.32 5.56 -8.99
N GLN A 286 -4.59 6.33 -9.80
CA GLN A 286 -3.62 5.77 -10.75
C GLN A 286 -2.49 5.02 -10.03
N TYR A 287 -2.05 5.51 -8.87
CA TYR A 287 -1.10 4.82 -8.03
C TYR A 287 -1.66 3.48 -7.49
N ILE A 288 -2.92 3.46 -7.04
CA ILE A 288 -3.62 2.23 -6.64
C ILE A 288 -3.61 1.22 -7.79
N VAL A 289 -4.03 1.63 -8.99
CA VAL A 289 -4.03 0.77 -10.20
C VAL A 289 -2.62 0.25 -10.52
N MET A 290 -1.60 1.10 -10.43
CA MET A 290 -0.21 0.69 -10.67
C MET A 290 0.23 -0.39 -9.68
N THR A 291 -0.08 -0.26 -8.39
CA THR A 291 0.25 -1.30 -7.40
C THR A 291 -0.54 -2.60 -7.64
N VAL A 292 -1.78 -2.53 -8.11
CA VAL A 292 -2.55 -3.73 -8.53
C VAL A 292 -1.87 -4.45 -9.69
N VAL A 293 -1.43 -3.71 -10.72
CA VAL A 293 -0.67 -4.27 -11.85
C VAL A 293 0.62 -4.92 -11.35
N ALA A 294 1.33 -4.26 -10.44
CA ALA A 294 2.55 -4.77 -9.83
C ALA A 294 2.32 -6.09 -9.08
N ILE A 295 1.22 -6.22 -8.35
CA ILE A 295 0.81 -7.48 -7.67
C ILE A 295 0.54 -8.59 -8.67
N TYR A 296 -0.15 -8.33 -9.79
CA TYR A 296 -0.38 -9.35 -10.82
C TYR A 296 0.93 -9.82 -11.47
N LEU A 297 1.85 -8.89 -11.79
CA LEU A 297 3.17 -9.23 -12.32
C LEU A 297 3.95 -10.09 -11.31
N LEU A 298 3.93 -9.71 -10.04
CA LEU A 298 4.58 -10.46 -8.97
C LEU A 298 3.97 -11.85 -8.81
N GLY A 299 2.65 -11.96 -8.91
CA GLY A 299 1.91 -13.22 -8.87
C GLY A 299 2.31 -14.18 -10.00
N ILE A 300 2.48 -13.66 -11.22
CA ILE A 300 2.97 -14.44 -12.36
C ILE A 300 4.39 -14.95 -12.08
N ILE A 301 5.30 -14.06 -11.66
CA ILE A 301 6.69 -14.41 -11.32
C ILE A 301 6.72 -15.51 -10.25
N LEU A 302 5.98 -15.33 -9.16
CA LEU A 302 5.90 -16.28 -8.07
C LEU A 302 5.32 -17.62 -8.53
N SER A 303 4.32 -17.61 -9.41
CA SER A 303 3.74 -18.83 -9.98
C SER A 303 4.77 -19.63 -10.76
N LEU A 304 5.61 -18.98 -11.56
CA LEU A 304 6.69 -19.63 -12.31
C LEU A 304 7.70 -20.26 -11.35
N ILE A 305 8.12 -19.53 -10.31
CA ILE A 305 9.07 -20.01 -9.31
C ILE A 305 8.50 -21.21 -8.53
N VAL A 306 7.26 -21.11 -8.03
CA VAL A 306 6.61 -22.19 -7.28
C VAL A 306 6.39 -23.42 -8.16
N CYS A 307 5.98 -23.24 -9.42
CA CYS A 307 5.87 -24.32 -10.40
C CYS A 307 7.21 -25.01 -10.65
N PHE A 308 8.27 -24.23 -10.84
CA PHE A 308 9.62 -24.75 -11.04
C PHE A 308 10.06 -25.59 -9.84
N ILE A 309 9.95 -25.06 -8.63
CA ILE A 309 10.30 -25.77 -7.38
C ILE A 309 9.50 -27.06 -7.27
N SER A 310 8.17 -26.99 -7.37
CA SER A 310 7.29 -28.18 -7.31
C SER A 310 7.67 -29.24 -8.35
N SER A 311 8.12 -28.82 -9.54
CA SER A 311 8.54 -29.74 -10.61
C SER A 311 9.87 -30.45 -10.35
N ILE A 312 10.79 -29.84 -9.61
CA ILE A 312 12.09 -30.45 -9.28
C ILE A 312 12.04 -31.24 -7.98
N SER A 313 11.19 -30.84 -7.02
CA SER A 313 11.10 -31.47 -5.70
C SER A 313 10.56 -32.90 -5.77
N SER A 314 11.12 -33.79 -4.95
CA SER A 314 10.70 -35.18 -4.84
C SER A 314 9.47 -35.37 -3.94
N ASN A 315 9.33 -34.53 -2.91
CA ASN A 315 8.26 -34.60 -1.90
C ASN A 315 7.90 -33.20 -1.37
N TYR A 316 6.85 -33.11 -0.55
CA TYR A 316 6.35 -31.85 0.00
C TYR A 316 7.33 -31.14 0.94
N LEU A 317 8.13 -31.89 1.70
CA LEU A 317 9.13 -31.31 2.60
C LEU A 317 10.18 -30.51 1.82
N MET A 318 10.62 -31.06 0.68
CA MET A 318 11.56 -30.38 -0.22
C MET A 318 10.95 -29.14 -0.88
N VAL A 319 9.66 -29.17 -1.23
CA VAL A 319 8.95 -27.99 -1.77
C VAL A 319 8.96 -26.86 -0.74
N ILE A 320 8.52 -27.16 0.49
CA ILE A 320 8.45 -26.18 1.58
C ILE A 320 9.85 -25.64 1.90
N GLY A 321 10.83 -26.54 2.07
CA GLY A 321 12.21 -26.17 2.41
C GLY A 321 12.86 -25.25 1.37
N MET A 322 12.51 -25.39 0.09
CA MET A 322 13.01 -24.50 -0.97
C MET A 322 12.23 -23.17 -1.07
N GLN A 323 10.92 -23.19 -0.80
CA GLN A 323 10.08 -21.99 -0.91
C GLN A 323 10.26 -21.03 0.25
N VAL A 324 10.51 -21.51 1.47
CA VAL A 324 10.63 -20.66 2.66
C VAL A 324 11.75 -19.61 2.53
N PRO A 325 12.99 -19.96 2.15
CA PRO A 325 14.05 -18.95 1.97
C PRO A 325 13.73 -17.92 0.88
N ILE A 326 13.09 -18.36 -0.21
CA ILE A 326 12.69 -17.47 -1.31
C ILE A 326 11.59 -16.51 -0.84
N PHE A 327 10.62 -17.01 -0.09
CA PHE A 327 9.58 -16.19 0.53
C PHE A 327 10.19 -15.14 1.47
N LEU A 328 11.12 -15.54 2.35
CA LEU A 328 11.78 -14.62 3.28
C LEU A 328 12.59 -13.55 2.53
N GLY A 329 13.33 -13.91 1.48
CA GLY A 329 14.04 -12.94 0.65
C GLY A 329 13.11 -11.99 -0.11
N LEU A 330 11.99 -12.51 -0.62
CA LEU A 330 11.00 -11.71 -1.33
C LEU A 330 10.33 -10.70 -0.39
N VAL A 331 9.83 -11.15 0.76
CA VAL A 331 9.11 -10.31 1.73
C VAL A 331 10.05 -9.39 2.49
N GLY A 332 11.18 -9.90 2.98
CA GLY A 332 12.12 -9.15 3.80
C GLY A 332 12.95 -8.11 3.04
N TYR A 333 13.12 -8.28 1.72
CA TYR A 333 13.97 -7.39 0.93
C TYR A 333 13.27 -6.83 -0.32
N LEU A 334 12.80 -7.69 -1.23
CA LEU A 334 12.36 -7.24 -2.55
C LEU A 334 11.04 -6.45 -2.54
N LEU A 335 10.09 -6.78 -1.65
CA LEU A 335 8.80 -6.08 -1.58
C LEU A 335 8.94 -4.58 -1.34
N LYS A 336 9.96 -4.16 -0.59
CA LYS A 336 10.28 -2.74 -0.38
C LYS A 336 10.45 -1.98 -1.69
N TYR A 337 11.07 -2.61 -2.69
CA TYR A 337 11.36 -2.00 -4.00
C TYR A 337 10.25 -2.25 -5.03
N LEU A 338 9.57 -3.39 -4.94
CA LEU A 338 8.58 -3.84 -5.93
C LEU A 338 7.18 -3.28 -5.69
N ILE A 339 6.83 -2.92 -4.45
CA ILE A 339 5.51 -2.43 -4.05
C ILE A 339 5.63 -1.12 -3.29
N GLU A 340 6.25 -1.12 -2.11
CA GLU A 340 6.21 0.02 -1.16
C GLU A 340 6.82 1.30 -1.76
N ASN A 341 7.98 1.19 -2.40
CA ASN A 341 8.70 2.31 -2.98
C ASN A 341 8.62 2.31 -4.51
N VAL A 342 7.55 1.75 -5.09
CA VAL A 342 7.40 1.67 -6.54
C VAL A 342 7.36 3.07 -7.13
N THR A 343 8.28 3.37 -8.05
CA THR A 343 8.44 4.67 -8.73
C THR A 343 8.73 5.88 -7.83
N THR A 344 9.14 5.69 -6.57
CA THR A 344 9.59 6.81 -5.73
C THR A 344 10.81 7.51 -6.32
N LEU A 345 10.89 8.83 -6.12
CA LEU A 345 12.04 9.64 -6.48
C LEU A 345 13.30 9.26 -5.70
N ARG A 346 13.19 8.62 -4.51
CA ARG A 346 14.34 8.13 -3.73
C ARG A 346 15.12 7.00 -4.40
N LEU A 347 14.52 6.33 -5.39
CA LEU A 347 15.11 5.20 -6.09
C LEU A 347 15.31 5.53 -7.58
N PRO A 348 16.25 4.85 -8.26
CA PRO A 348 16.39 5.01 -9.71
C PRO A 348 15.07 4.72 -10.43
N LYS A 349 14.69 5.60 -11.37
CA LYS A 349 13.41 5.57 -12.10
C LYS A 349 13.03 4.19 -12.65
N TYR A 350 14.01 3.46 -13.17
CA TYR A 350 13.79 2.16 -13.83
C TYR A 350 14.10 0.95 -12.94
N LEU A 351 14.38 1.14 -11.65
CA LEU A 351 14.74 0.03 -10.75
C LEU A 351 13.64 -1.03 -10.68
N ALA A 352 12.43 -0.65 -10.29
CA ALA A 352 11.32 -1.60 -10.14
C ALA A 352 10.96 -2.30 -11.48
N PRO A 353 10.77 -1.58 -12.62
CA PRO A 353 10.54 -2.24 -13.91
C PRO A 353 11.65 -3.23 -14.29
N SER A 354 12.91 -2.87 -14.06
CA SER A 354 14.06 -3.73 -14.37
C SER A 354 14.06 -5.00 -13.51
N LEU A 355 13.73 -4.88 -12.22
CA LEU A 355 13.60 -6.02 -11.33
C LEU A 355 12.45 -6.96 -11.75
N TYR A 356 11.28 -6.41 -12.10
CA TYR A 356 10.16 -7.20 -12.61
C TYR A 356 10.54 -7.96 -13.88
N LEU A 357 11.19 -7.29 -14.85
CA LEU A 357 11.63 -7.92 -16.10
C LEU A 357 12.69 -9.00 -15.86
N ALA A 358 13.68 -8.73 -15.01
CA ALA A 358 14.72 -9.70 -14.68
C ALA A 358 14.13 -10.96 -14.03
N LEU A 359 13.28 -10.80 -13.01
CA LEU A 359 12.64 -11.91 -12.32
C LEU A 359 11.72 -12.72 -13.24
N LEU A 360 10.95 -12.04 -14.10
CA LEU A 360 10.09 -12.70 -15.08
C LEU A 360 10.91 -13.51 -16.09
N PHE A 361 12.00 -12.93 -16.61
CA PHE A 361 12.89 -13.60 -17.56
C PHE A 361 13.55 -14.85 -16.95
N ILE A 362 14.05 -14.73 -15.71
CA ILE A 362 14.61 -15.86 -14.95
C ILE A 362 13.57 -16.96 -14.76
N GLY A 363 12.36 -16.61 -14.33
CA GLY A 363 11.26 -17.57 -14.16
C GLY A 363 10.88 -18.30 -15.45
N ILE A 364 10.80 -17.56 -16.56
CA ILE A 364 10.51 -18.13 -17.89
C ILE A 364 11.63 -19.07 -18.33
N ILE A 365 12.89 -18.68 -18.20
CA ILE A 365 14.05 -19.52 -18.56
C ILE A 365 14.01 -20.83 -17.78
N PHE A 366 13.84 -20.78 -16.46
CA PHE A 366 13.80 -22.00 -15.65
C PHE A 366 12.66 -22.93 -16.05
N MET A 367 11.49 -22.38 -16.37
CA MET A 367 10.36 -23.18 -16.87
C MET A 367 10.62 -23.79 -18.25
N ILE A 368 11.28 -23.07 -19.17
CA ILE A 368 11.65 -23.58 -20.49
C ILE A 368 12.68 -24.70 -20.36
N LEU A 369 13.74 -24.51 -19.55
CA LEU A 369 14.76 -25.53 -19.30
C LEU A 369 14.14 -26.78 -18.69
N ARG A 370 13.25 -26.61 -17.71
CA ARG A 370 12.52 -27.72 -17.10
C ARG A 370 11.63 -28.43 -18.12
N TRP A 371 10.91 -27.69 -18.95
CA TRP A 371 10.05 -28.29 -19.98
C TRP A 371 10.86 -29.11 -21.00
N LYS A 372 12.01 -28.59 -21.46
CA LYS A 372 12.92 -29.33 -22.35
C LYS A 372 13.40 -30.62 -21.70
N LYS A 373 13.82 -30.58 -20.43
CA LYS A 373 14.22 -31.79 -19.67
C LYS A 373 13.07 -32.80 -19.55
N GLU A 374 11.86 -32.34 -19.30
CA GLU A 374 10.68 -33.19 -19.18
C GLU A 374 10.37 -33.97 -20.48
N LYS A 375 10.71 -33.40 -21.65
CA LYS A 375 10.51 -34.07 -22.95
C LYS A 375 11.46 -35.26 -23.18
N VAL A 376 12.61 -35.31 -22.52
CA VAL A 376 13.67 -36.32 -22.76
C VAL A 376 13.87 -37.25 -21.56
N LEU A 377 13.17 -37.01 -20.44
CA LEU A 377 13.20 -37.88 -19.27
C LEU A 377 12.93 -39.35 -19.67
N ASP A 378 13.75 -40.29 -19.25
CA ASP A 378 13.58 -41.73 -19.51
C ASP A 378 13.70 -42.15 -21.00
N ILE A 379 14.25 -41.29 -21.88
CA ILE A 379 14.74 -41.67 -23.21
C ILE A 379 16.26 -41.87 -23.07
N VAL A 380 16.67 -43.10 -22.73
CA VAL A 380 18.05 -43.58 -22.82
C VAL A 380 18.03 -44.86 -23.63
#